data_AF-A0A0K8VPG7-F1
#
_entry.id   AF-A0A0K8VPG7-F1
#
_cell.length_a   1.000
_cell.length_b   1.000
_cell.length_c   1.000
_cell.angle_alpha   90.00
_cell.angle_beta   90.00
_cell.angle_gamma   90.00
#
_symmetry.space_group_name_H-M   'P 1'
#
loop_
_entity.id
_entity.type
_entity.pdbx_description
1 polymer ?
#
loop_
_entity_poly.entity_id
_entity_poly.type
_entity_poly.pdbx_seq_one_letter_code
_entity_poly.pdbx_strand_id
1 'polypeptide(L)'
;MFLCVLQSHVLAFITDDVVDNSTTRRGKVCWYKLDGVGLNVIHDSILLENAIFVLLRKHFSHLDCYVDLFELFYECIFKCICGQSTDVIVSTRHVNSFDMDTLNSIVRNKAASNFFYLPVAAGLFLAGVKDQKIFEECQK
;
A
#
# COMPACT_ATOMS: atom_id res chain seq x y z
N MET A 1 -10.03 -1.85 11.56
CA MET A 1 -8.75 -1.18 11.32
C MET A 1 -7.67 -2.17 10.90
N PHE A 2 -7.25 -3.10 11.77
CA PHE A 2 -6.23 -4.11 11.43
C PHE A 2 -6.51 -4.83 10.10
N LEU A 3 -7.76 -5.26 9.86
CA LEU A 3 -8.15 -5.89 8.60
C LEU A 3 -7.94 -4.98 7.37
N CYS A 4 -8.27 -3.69 7.46
CA CYS A 4 -8.08 -2.72 6.39
C CYS A 4 -6.58 -2.55 6.06
N VAL A 5 -5.73 -2.46 7.08
CA VAL A 5 -4.27 -2.38 6.91
C VAL A 5 -3.74 -3.65 6.24
N LEU A 6 -4.12 -4.83 6.75
CA LEU A 6 -3.68 -6.11 6.19
C LEU A 6 -4.10 -6.24 4.72
N GLN A 7 -5.31 -5.77 4.39
CA GLN A 7 -5.83 -5.79 3.03
C GLN A 7 -5.05 -4.85 2.10
N SER A 8 -4.62 -3.68 2.58
CA SER A 8 -3.72 -2.78 1.83
C SER A 8 -2.36 -3.44 1.55
N HIS A 9 -1.84 -4.22 2.50
CA HIS A 9 -0.58 -4.97 2.30
C HIS A 9 -0.75 -6.10 1.29
N VAL A 10 -1.86 -6.84 1.36
CA VAL A 10 -2.17 -7.90 0.39
C VAL A 10 -2.31 -7.32 -1.01
N LEU A 11 -3.00 -6.18 -1.16
CA LEU A 11 -3.11 -5.45 -2.42
C LEU A 11 -1.73 -5.15 -3.02
N ALA A 12 -0.81 -4.61 -2.22
CA ALA A 12 0.55 -4.33 -2.67
C ALA A 12 1.29 -5.61 -3.11
N PHE A 13 1.16 -6.71 -2.38
CA PHE A 13 1.86 -7.95 -2.73
C PHE A 13 1.32 -8.62 -4.00
N ILE A 14 0.00 -8.71 -4.18
CA ILE A 14 -0.54 -9.43 -5.34
C ILE A 14 -0.30 -8.67 -6.65
N THR A 15 -0.23 -7.34 -6.59
CA THR A 15 0.09 -6.52 -7.76
C THR A 15 1.58 -6.57 -8.07
N ASP A 16 2.45 -6.47 -7.06
CA ASP A 16 3.91 -6.65 -7.17
C ASP A 16 4.27 -8.03 -7.74
N ASP A 17 3.62 -9.10 -7.26
CA ASP A 17 3.85 -10.46 -7.74
C ASP A 17 3.66 -10.60 -9.26
N VAL A 18 2.67 -9.90 -9.82
CA VAL A 18 2.37 -9.90 -11.26
C VAL A 18 3.43 -9.11 -12.03
N VAL A 19 3.71 -7.88 -11.56
CA VAL A 19 4.67 -6.97 -12.20
C VAL A 19 6.07 -7.57 -12.25
N ASP A 20 6.50 -8.21 -11.16
CA ASP A 20 7.83 -8.80 -11.03
C ASP A 20 7.92 -10.23 -11.59
N ASN A 21 6.82 -10.76 -12.14
CA ASN A 21 6.70 -12.14 -12.58
C ASN A 21 7.11 -13.16 -11.48
N SER A 22 6.80 -12.87 -10.22
CA SER A 22 7.16 -13.69 -9.07
C SER A 22 6.53 -15.08 -9.13
N THR A 23 7.21 -16.11 -8.60
CA THR A 23 6.72 -17.49 -8.59
C THR A 23 6.06 -17.87 -7.26
N THR A 24 6.63 -17.42 -6.15
CA THR A 24 6.16 -17.76 -4.81
C THR A 24 6.09 -16.56 -3.88
N ARG A 25 5.06 -16.52 -3.03
CA ARG A 25 4.89 -15.57 -1.94
C ARG A 25 4.51 -16.33 -0.67
N ARG A 26 5.22 -16.10 0.43
CA ARG A 26 4.99 -16.76 1.74
C ARG A 26 4.97 -18.30 1.64
N GLY A 27 5.90 -18.88 0.87
CA GLY A 27 6.04 -20.33 0.71
C GLY A 27 4.95 -21.00 -0.14
N LYS A 28 4.09 -20.24 -0.80
CA LYS A 28 3.04 -20.73 -1.70
C LYS A 28 3.17 -20.07 -3.07
N VAL A 29 2.55 -20.67 -4.08
CA VAL A 29 2.46 -20.09 -5.44
C VAL A 29 1.77 -18.72 -5.38
N CYS A 30 2.28 -17.74 -6.12
CA CYS A 30 1.68 -16.41 -6.21
C CYS A 30 0.24 -16.49 -6.75
N TRP A 31 -0.63 -15.60 -6.25
CA TRP A 31 -2.08 -15.64 -6.53
C TRP A 31 -2.42 -15.72 -8.03
N TYR A 32 -1.79 -14.87 -8.85
CA TYR A 32 -2.04 -14.83 -10.30
C TYR A 32 -1.57 -16.08 -11.07
N LYS A 33 -0.72 -16.92 -10.45
CA LYS A 33 -0.23 -18.17 -11.04
C LYS A 33 -1.06 -19.39 -10.64
N LEU A 34 -2.08 -19.22 -9.80
CA LEU A 34 -3.02 -20.30 -9.50
C LEU A 34 -3.94 -20.57 -10.70
N ASP A 35 -4.27 -21.84 -10.90
CA ASP A 35 -5.21 -22.26 -11.94
C ASP A 35 -6.55 -21.54 -11.79
N GLY A 36 -7.01 -20.91 -12.88
CA GLY A 36 -8.27 -20.15 -12.92
C GLY A 36 -8.16 -18.66 -12.52
N VAL A 37 -7.03 -18.20 -11.98
CA VAL A 37 -6.82 -16.78 -11.65
C VAL A 37 -6.25 -16.05 -12.87
N GLY A 38 -4.98 -16.28 -13.21
CA GLY A 38 -4.32 -15.58 -14.32
C GLY A 38 -4.49 -14.06 -14.22
N LEU A 39 -4.97 -13.43 -15.30
CA LEU A 39 -5.21 -11.98 -15.36
C LEU A 39 -6.42 -11.51 -14.52
N ASN A 40 -7.24 -12.42 -13.97
CA ASN A 40 -8.33 -12.02 -13.07
C ASN A 40 -7.82 -11.35 -11.79
N VAL A 41 -6.54 -11.52 -11.44
CA VAL A 41 -5.86 -10.78 -10.36
C VAL A 41 -6.03 -9.26 -10.49
N ILE A 42 -6.21 -8.72 -11.70
CA ILE A 42 -6.47 -7.29 -11.91
C ILE A 42 -7.80 -6.91 -11.26
N HIS A 43 -8.86 -7.67 -11.53
CA HIS A 43 -10.17 -7.45 -10.89
C HIS A 43 -10.11 -7.72 -9.39
N ASP A 44 -9.40 -8.76 -8.95
CA ASP A 44 -9.24 -9.08 -7.53
C ASP A 44 -8.52 -7.94 -6.78
N SER A 45 -7.52 -7.31 -7.42
CA SER A 45 -6.80 -6.16 -6.85
C SER A 45 -7.72 -4.96 -6.68
N ILE A 46 -8.50 -4.63 -7.71
CA ILE A 46 -9.49 -3.53 -7.64
C ILE A 46 -10.55 -3.82 -6.59
N LEU A 47 -10.99 -5.08 -6.47
CA LEU A 47 -11.94 -5.50 -5.45
C LEU A 47 -11.36 -5.32 -4.04
N LEU A 48 -10.12 -5.75 -3.81
CA LEU A 48 -9.44 -5.58 -2.53
C LEU A 48 -9.25 -4.11 -2.18
N GLU A 49 -8.86 -3.26 -3.13
CA GLU A 49 -8.77 -1.82 -2.90
C GLU A 49 -10.11 -1.23 -2.47
N ASN A 50 -11.18 -1.49 -3.22
CA ASN A 50 -12.50 -0.94 -2.92
C ASN A 50 -13.08 -1.49 -1.60
N ALA A 51 -12.82 -2.76 -1.29
CA ALA A 51 -13.29 -3.37 -0.06
C ALA A 51 -12.65 -2.74 1.19
N ILE A 52 -11.45 -2.14 1.11
CA ILE A 52 -10.88 -1.33 2.20
C ILE A 52 -11.82 -0.18 2.54
N PHE A 53 -12.24 0.59 1.54
CA PHE A 53 -13.12 1.76 1.74
C PHE A 53 -14.53 1.37 2.16
N VAL A 54 -15.05 0.24 1.68
CA VAL A 54 -16.33 -0.32 2.16
C VAL A 54 -16.24 -0.66 3.66
N LEU A 55 -15.14 -1.29 4.09
CA LEU A 55 -14.92 -1.63 5.50
C LEU A 55 -14.71 -0.37 6.36
N LEU A 56 -13.95 0.61 5.87
CA LEU A 56 -13.77 1.90 6.55
C LEU A 56 -15.12 2.57 6.78
N ARG A 57 -15.93 2.73 5.73
CA ARG A 57 -17.27 3.32 5.83
C ARG A 57 -18.15 2.53 6.79
N LYS A 58 -18.20 1.20 6.67
CA LYS A 58 -19.08 0.36 7.49
C LYS A 58 -18.78 0.45 8.98
N HIS A 59 -17.51 0.54 9.36
CA HIS A 59 -17.07 0.40 10.74
C HIS A 59 -16.59 1.69 11.39
N PHE A 60 -16.26 2.73 10.63
CA PHE A 60 -15.63 3.94 11.15
C PHE A 60 -16.39 5.22 10.78
N SER A 61 -17.43 5.17 9.94
CA SER A 61 -18.15 6.39 9.49
C SER A 61 -18.84 7.19 10.60
N HIS A 62 -19.01 6.59 11.78
CA HIS A 62 -19.60 7.25 12.95
C HIS A 62 -18.56 7.92 13.85
N LEU A 63 -17.27 7.77 13.55
CA LEU A 63 -16.19 8.40 14.31
C LEU A 63 -15.80 9.72 13.67
N ASP A 64 -15.40 10.68 14.51
CA ASP A 64 -14.96 12.00 14.06
C ASP A 64 -13.74 11.93 13.11
N CYS A 65 -12.86 10.95 13.32
CA CYS A 65 -11.65 10.75 12.49
C CYS A 65 -11.88 9.93 11.21
N TYR A 66 -13.14 9.67 10.83
CA TYR A 66 -13.45 8.87 9.63
C TYR A 66 -12.81 9.43 8.36
N VAL A 67 -12.90 10.75 8.16
CA VAL A 67 -12.35 11.42 6.97
C VAL A 67 -10.84 11.30 6.96
N ASP A 68 -10.19 11.54 8.11
CA ASP A 68 -8.73 11.40 8.25
C ASP A 68 -8.26 9.97 7.92
N LEU A 69 -8.99 8.96 8.40
CA LEU A 69 -8.71 7.56 8.09
C LEU A 69 -8.91 7.27 6.59
N PHE A 70 -9.99 7.78 6.00
CA PHE A 70 -10.24 7.59 4.57
C PHE A 70 -9.11 8.20 3.72
N GLU A 71 -8.73 9.45 4.00
CA GLU A 71 -7.67 10.16 3.29
C GLU A 71 -6.31 9.47 3.49
N LEU A 72 -5.99 9.03 4.71
CA LEU A 72 -4.76 8.32 5.02
C LEU A 72 -4.61 7.05 4.16
N PHE A 73 -5.65 6.22 4.08
CA PHE A 73 -5.62 5.00 3.27
C PHE A 73 -5.48 5.34 1.79
N TYR A 74 -6.26 6.29 1.30
CA TYR A 74 -6.22 6.70 -0.10
C TYR A 74 -4.84 7.24 -0.51
N GLU A 75 -4.26 8.12 0.29
CA GLU A 75 -2.94 8.71 0.04
C GLU A 75 -1.82 7.65 0.11
N CYS A 76 -1.86 6.75 1.09
CA CYS A 76 -0.85 5.70 1.22
C CYS A 76 -0.88 4.71 0.05
N ILE A 77 -2.09 4.33 -0.40
CA ILE A 77 -2.27 3.47 -1.58
C ILE A 77 -1.75 4.20 -2.83
N PHE A 78 -2.11 5.47 -3.01
CA PHE A 78 -1.63 6.27 -4.14
C PHE A 78 -0.10 6.38 -4.17
N LYS A 79 0.54 6.73 -3.04
CA LYS A 79 2.01 6.78 -2.92
C LYS A 79 2.64 5.43 -3.25
N CYS A 80 2.05 4.33 -2.78
CA CYS A 80 2.51 2.98 -3.09
C CYS A 80 2.51 2.69 -4.59
N ILE A 81 1.42 3.04 -5.30
CA ILE A 81 1.30 2.87 -6.76
C ILE A 81 2.30 3.77 -7.52
N CYS A 82 2.49 5.01 -7.10
CA CYS A 82 3.50 5.91 -7.68
C CYS A 82 4.93 5.37 -7.48
N GLY A 83 5.21 4.82 -6.29
CA GLY A 83 6.48 4.16 -5.98
C GLY A 83 6.71 2.93 -6.85
N GLN A 84 5.70 2.06 -7.00
CA GLN A 84 5.75 0.89 -7.87
C GLN A 84 5.99 1.29 -9.34
N SER A 85 5.30 2.34 -9.81
CA SER A 85 5.48 2.84 -11.18
C SER A 85 6.92 3.33 -11.41
N THR A 86 7.49 4.01 -10.42
CA THR A 86 8.89 4.48 -10.48
C THR A 86 9.87 3.31 -10.46
N ASP A 87 9.63 2.31 -9.62
CA ASP A 87 10.42 1.08 -9.53
C ASP A 87 10.50 0.35 -10.89
N VAL A 88 9.35 0.17 -11.55
CA VAL A 88 9.26 -0.42 -12.90
C VAL A 88 10.00 0.43 -13.94
N ILE A 89 9.87 1.75 -13.90
CA ILE A 89 10.58 2.62 -14.86
C ILE A 89 12.09 2.50 -14.65
N VAL A 90 12.56 2.53 -13.40
CA VAL A 90 13.98 2.50 -13.06
C VAL A 90 14.60 1.14 -13.37
N SER A 91 13.86 0.03 -13.21
CA SER A 91 14.36 -1.32 -13.54
C SER A 91 14.69 -1.51 -15.03
N THR A 92 14.13 -0.68 -15.92
CA THR A 92 14.46 -0.70 -17.35
C THR A 92 15.70 0.14 -17.73
N ARG A 93 16.22 0.94 -16.79
CA ARG A 93 17.35 1.83 -17.05
C ARG A 93 18.69 1.09 -16.91
N HIS A 94 19.74 1.70 -17.46
CA HIS A 94 21.10 1.19 -17.30
C HIS A 94 21.59 1.39 -15.86
N VAL A 95 22.31 0.41 -15.31
CA VAL A 95 22.76 0.42 -13.89
C VAL A 95 23.58 1.66 -13.49
N ASN A 96 24.28 2.29 -14.45
CA ASN A 96 25.02 3.53 -14.22
C ASN A 96 24.14 4.74 -13.91
N SER A 97 22.83 4.68 -14.17
CA SER A 97 21.89 5.74 -13.80
C SER A 97 21.30 5.55 -12.40
N PHE A 98 21.75 4.54 -11.65
CA PHE A 98 21.25 4.30 -10.30
C PHE A 98 21.93 5.27 -9.33
N ASP A 99 21.11 5.87 -8.49
CA ASP A 99 21.54 6.82 -7.46
C ASP A 99 20.71 6.63 -6.19
N MET A 100 21.24 7.13 -5.07
CA MET A 100 20.62 6.95 -3.76
C MET A 100 19.33 7.76 -3.61
N ASP A 101 19.18 8.89 -4.30
CA ASP A 101 17.98 9.73 -4.17
C ASP A 101 16.77 9.03 -4.82
N THR A 102 16.98 8.44 -6.00
CA THR A 102 16.00 7.60 -6.69
C THR A 102 15.62 6.38 -5.84
N LEU A 103 16.61 5.66 -5.29
CA LEU A 103 16.36 4.50 -4.42
C LEU A 103 15.55 4.91 -3.17
N ASN A 104 15.95 5.99 -2.50
CA ASN A 104 15.25 6.50 -1.33
C ASN A 104 13.80 6.90 -1.65
N SER A 105 13.58 7.52 -2.81
CA SER A 105 12.25 7.86 -3.29
C SER A 105 11.38 6.61 -3.54
N ILE A 106 11.94 5.58 -4.20
CA ILE A 106 11.24 4.31 -4.43
C ILE A 106 10.87 3.67 -3.10
N VAL A 107 11.81 3.50 -2.17
CA VAL A 107 11.57 2.84 -0.89
C VAL A 107 10.53 3.59 -0.05
N ARG A 108 10.61 4.92 0.02
CA ARG A 108 9.63 5.74 0.76
C ARG A 108 8.21 5.59 0.24
N ASN A 109 8.07 5.61 -1.09
CA ASN A 109 6.76 5.59 -1.73
C ASN A 109 6.20 4.17 -1.87
N LYS A 110 6.96 3.24 -2.46
CA LYS A 110 6.54 1.84 -2.70
C LYS A 110 6.28 1.10 -1.39
N ALA A 111 7.10 1.32 -0.36
CA ALA A 111 7.06 0.52 0.86
C ALA A 111 6.76 1.34 2.13
N ALA A 112 7.56 2.35 2.46
CA ALA A 112 7.53 2.97 3.80
C ALA A 112 6.13 3.52 4.18
N SER A 113 5.49 4.21 3.24
CA SER A 113 4.17 4.81 3.43
C SER A 113 3.09 3.79 3.79
N ASN A 114 3.05 2.65 3.10
CA ASN A 114 2.00 1.64 3.28
C ASN A 114 2.29 0.65 4.42
N PHE A 115 3.55 0.25 4.60
CA PHE A 115 3.92 -0.79 5.56
C PHE A 115 4.25 -0.27 6.96
N PHE A 116 4.72 0.97 7.08
CA PHE A 116 5.16 1.54 8.36
C PHE A 116 4.31 2.73 8.78
N TYR A 117 4.14 3.74 7.91
CA TYR A 117 3.41 4.95 8.27
C TYR A 117 1.90 4.71 8.45
N LEU A 118 1.24 4.08 7.47
CA LEU A 118 -0.20 3.77 7.50
C LEU A 118 -0.68 3.13 8.81
N PRO A 119 -0.11 2.01 9.31
CA PRO A 119 -0.60 1.40 10.55
C PRO A 119 -0.42 2.29 11.78
N VAL A 120 0.67 3.05 11.85
CA VAL A 120 0.95 3.95 12.99
C VAL A 120 -0.01 5.15 12.96
N ALA A 121 -0.12 5.84 11.82
CA ALA A 121 -1.01 6.97 11.66
C ALA A 121 -2.48 6.60 11.89
N ALA A 122 -2.92 5.44 11.38
CA ALA A 122 -4.27 4.94 11.62
C ALA A 122 -4.52 4.68 13.11
N GLY A 123 -3.52 4.17 13.84
CA GLY A 123 -3.59 4.01 15.29
C GLY A 123 -3.69 5.35 16.04
N LEU A 124 -2.91 6.34 15.63
CA LEU A 124 -2.93 7.69 16.21
C LEU A 124 -4.28 8.38 16.02
N PHE A 125 -4.87 8.30 14.83
CA PHE A 125 -6.22 8.83 14.57
C PHE A 125 -7.28 8.17 15.44
N LEU A 126 -7.21 6.84 15.61
CA LEU A 126 -8.13 6.11 16.49
C LEU A 126 -7.92 6.40 17.98
N ALA A 127 -6.71 6.78 18.38
CA ALA A 127 -6.39 7.23 19.73
C ALA A 127 -6.79 8.69 19.99
N GLY A 128 -7.32 9.40 18.99
CA GLY A 128 -7.75 10.80 19.10
C GLY A 128 -6.60 11.81 19.08
N VAL A 129 -5.41 11.42 18.61
CA VAL A 129 -4.27 12.32 18.45
C VAL A 129 -4.52 13.25 17.26
N LYS A 130 -4.39 14.57 17.49
CA LYS A 130 -4.62 15.62 16.48
C LYS A 130 -3.39 16.48 16.19
N ASP A 131 -2.29 16.27 16.92
CA ASP A 131 -1.08 17.06 16.72
C ASP A 131 -0.36 16.62 15.44
N GLN A 132 -0.39 17.49 14.43
CA GLN A 132 0.21 17.24 13.13
C GLN A 132 1.71 16.95 13.21
N LYS A 133 2.42 17.49 14.21
CA LYS A 133 3.86 17.25 14.39
C LYS A 133 4.18 15.78 14.65
N ILE A 134 3.31 15.09 15.39
CA ILE A 134 3.47 13.65 15.66
C ILE A 134 3.36 12.86 14.35
N PHE A 135 2.43 13.24 13.48
CA PHE A 135 2.28 12.59 12.17
C PHE A 135 3.47 12.87 11.25
N GLU A 136 4.01 14.08 11.26
CA GLU A 136 5.22 14.45 10.50
C GLU A 136 6.45 13.68 10.98
N GLU A 137 6.60 13.46 12.29
CA GLU A 137 7.68 12.64 12.85
C GLU A 137 7.59 11.18 12.44
N CYS A 138 6.37 10.64 12.29
CA CYS A 138 6.16 9.27 11.83
C CYS A 138 6.46 9.06 10.32
N GLN A 139 6.56 10.14 9.54
CA GLN A 139 6.87 10.08 8.10
C GLN A 139 8.38 10.15 7.79
N LYS A 140 9.22 10.50 8.77
CA LYS A 140 10.68 10.61 8.63
C LYS A 140 11.34 9.24 8.58
#